data_AF-A0A7C6EA96-F1
#
_entry.id   AF-A0A7C6EA96-F1
#
_cell.length_a   1.000
_cell.length_b   1.000
_cell.length_c   1.000
_cell.angle_alpha   90.00
_cell.angle_beta   90.00
_cell.angle_gamma   90.00
#
_symmetry.space_group_name_H-M   'P 1'
#
loop_
_entity.id
_entity.type
_entity.pdbx_description
1 polymer ?
#
loop_
_entity_poly.entity_id
_entity_poly.type
_entity_poly.pdbx_seq_one_letter_code
_entity_poly.pdbx_strand_id
1 'polypeptide(L)'
;MIIFLSLLFFYNSTALPQDGKYLSHSFSPTCAESSHSYDVRHYRLDIQLPMNSGAMNACAKISVISRIPLLDTFSLHFANLVCDSVKQGDEQLFFTSNGGYLWLTLASPLPQGESTTIAIYYHRSSSQPNLGLYFYPRGGNTRHNICYSVTEPSDSRYWFPCFDEPWDKAEAGCQINITVPDSFTACANGKLDSIVHDSINHTKTYFWTHHYPIAPYLICFAASRYATFKHWFRYSPTDSMVVQYFIWPEDSSAAQNSFANMIDMIQFFSQSNRYGLYPFIADKYGMVAVYPFQWGGMEHQTMT
;
A
#
# COMPACT_ATOMS: atom_id res chain seq x y z
N MET A 1 -56.94 -11.76 -8.13
CA MET A 1 -56.50 -13.04 -7.54
C MET A 1 -55.01 -13.22 -7.83
N ILE A 2 -54.16 -12.67 -6.95
CA ILE A 2 -52.73 -12.97 -6.89
C ILE A 2 -52.43 -13.06 -5.39
N ILE A 3 -52.03 -14.25 -4.96
CA ILE A 3 -51.77 -14.61 -3.56
C ILE A 3 -50.32 -14.24 -3.24
N PHE A 4 -50.10 -13.39 -2.24
CA PHE A 4 -48.79 -13.21 -1.63
C PHE A 4 -48.50 -14.39 -0.70
N LEU A 5 -47.52 -15.21 -1.05
CA LEU A 5 -47.00 -16.27 -0.18
C LEU A 5 -45.87 -15.66 0.68
N SER A 6 -46.18 -15.31 1.92
CA SER A 6 -45.18 -15.00 2.95
C SER A 6 -44.66 -16.32 3.53
N LEU A 7 -43.43 -16.71 3.16
CA LEU A 7 -42.70 -17.76 3.87
C LEU A 7 -42.15 -17.20 5.19
N LEU A 8 -42.83 -17.53 6.29
CA LEU A 8 -42.30 -17.43 7.64
C LEU A 8 -41.25 -18.52 7.85
N PHE A 9 -39.98 -18.14 7.85
CA PHE A 9 -38.94 -18.97 8.49
C PHE A 9 -38.95 -18.67 9.97
N PHE A 10 -39.38 -19.66 10.76
CA PHE A 10 -39.13 -19.70 12.21
C PHE A 10 -37.63 -19.87 12.42
N TYR A 11 -36.92 -18.77 12.72
CA TYR A 11 -35.59 -18.86 13.27
C TYR A 11 -35.71 -19.11 14.77
N ASN A 12 -35.30 -20.31 15.19
CA ASN A 12 -35.00 -20.59 16.59
C ASN A 12 -34.01 -19.53 17.09
N SER A 13 -34.34 -18.91 18.21
CA SER A 13 -33.51 -17.95 18.93
C SER A 13 -32.19 -18.61 19.33
N THR A 14 -31.17 -18.45 18.50
CA THR A 14 -29.79 -18.48 18.97
C THR A 14 -29.49 -17.08 19.46
N ALA A 15 -29.18 -16.96 20.74
CA ALA A 15 -28.87 -15.70 21.39
C ALA A 15 -27.82 -14.94 20.57
N LEU A 16 -28.10 -13.67 20.26
CA LEU A 16 -27.06 -12.73 19.83
C LEU A 16 -25.94 -12.77 20.90
N PRO A 17 -24.65 -12.81 20.50
CA PRO A 17 -23.57 -12.80 21.47
C PRO A 17 -23.69 -11.56 22.36
N GLN A 18 -23.97 -11.79 23.65
CA GLN A 18 -23.89 -10.75 24.67
C GLN A 18 -22.46 -10.26 24.74
N ASP A 19 -22.31 -8.94 24.61
CA ASP A 19 -21.14 -8.10 24.92
C ASP A 19 -19.79 -8.81 24.91
N GLY A 20 -19.00 -8.51 23.87
CA GLY A 20 -17.63 -8.95 23.62
C GLY A 20 -16.68 -8.74 24.80
N LYS A 21 -16.80 -9.58 25.82
CA LYS A 21 -15.76 -9.85 26.79
C LYS A 21 -14.76 -10.75 26.10
N TYR A 22 -13.73 -10.13 25.55
CA TYR A 22 -12.52 -10.81 25.13
C TYR A 22 -12.05 -11.68 26.31
N LEU A 23 -12.11 -13.01 26.14
CA LEU A 23 -11.39 -13.92 27.01
C LEU A 23 -9.93 -13.51 26.92
N SER A 24 -9.34 -13.12 28.05
CA SER A 24 -7.90 -12.83 28.18
C SER A 24 -7.12 -14.11 27.94
N HIS A 25 -7.04 -14.54 26.69
CA HIS A 25 -6.03 -15.49 26.28
C HIS A 25 -4.73 -14.70 26.24
N SER A 26 -3.82 -15.06 27.12
CA SER A 26 -2.41 -14.78 26.95
C SER A 26 -1.98 -15.41 25.63
N PHE A 27 -2.09 -14.67 24.55
CA PHE A 27 -1.39 -14.99 23.33
C PHE A 27 0.09 -14.82 23.67
N SER A 28 0.84 -15.93 23.71
CA SER A 28 2.27 -15.82 23.41
C SER A 28 2.35 -15.14 22.05
N PRO A 29 3.13 -14.05 21.89
CA PRO A 29 3.34 -13.47 20.57
C PRO A 29 4.02 -14.55 19.73
N THR A 30 3.24 -15.32 18.97
CA THR A 30 3.74 -16.04 17.82
C THR A 30 4.06 -14.95 16.83
N CYS A 31 5.34 -14.58 16.79
CA CYS A 31 5.83 -13.71 15.75
C CYS A 31 5.40 -14.36 14.43
N ALA A 32 4.73 -13.59 13.56
CA ALA A 32 4.40 -14.02 12.21
C ALA A 32 5.70 -14.02 11.38
N GLU A 33 6.76 -14.67 11.89
CA GLU A 33 8.08 -14.64 11.29
C GLU A 33 8.04 -15.50 10.05
N SER A 34 8.33 -14.83 8.95
CA SER A 34 8.69 -15.45 7.70
C SER A 34 9.89 -16.38 7.94
N SER A 35 9.76 -17.67 7.63
CA SER A 35 10.80 -18.67 7.89
C SER A 35 11.84 -18.77 6.75
N HIS A 36 12.09 -17.70 6.00
CA HIS A 36 13.07 -17.72 4.91
C HIS A 36 14.43 -17.15 5.32
N SER A 37 15.37 -17.15 4.38
CA SER A 37 16.79 -16.90 4.64
C SER A 37 17.13 -15.45 5.00
N TYR A 38 16.16 -14.54 4.93
CA TYR A 38 16.32 -13.12 5.22
C TYR A 38 15.01 -12.55 5.77
N ASP A 39 15.02 -11.31 6.22
CA ASP A 39 13.85 -10.59 6.70
C ASP A 39 13.86 -9.19 6.10
N VAL A 40 12.76 -8.76 5.48
CA VAL A 40 12.66 -7.43 4.91
C VAL A 40 12.33 -6.44 6.01
N ARG A 41 13.16 -5.41 6.16
CA ARG A 41 12.98 -4.39 7.19
C ARG A 41 12.25 -3.16 6.69
N HIS A 42 12.53 -2.74 5.46
CA HIS A 42 12.01 -1.50 4.91
C HIS A 42 11.97 -1.53 3.40
N TYR A 43 10.92 -0.94 2.83
CA TYR A 43 10.80 -0.68 1.39
C TYR A 43 10.86 0.83 1.13
N ARG A 44 11.74 1.27 0.25
CA ARG A 44 11.63 2.58 -0.40
C ARG A 44 11.38 2.40 -1.87
N LEU A 45 10.29 2.98 -2.37
CA LEU A 45 9.84 2.85 -3.75
C LEU A 45 9.87 4.23 -4.41
N ASP A 46 10.85 4.47 -5.27
CA ASP A 46 10.95 5.66 -6.10
C ASP A 46 10.30 5.34 -7.46
N ILE A 47 9.10 5.86 -7.72
CA ILE A 47 8.23 5.49 -8.84
C ILE A 47 8.03 6.69 -9.76
N GLN A 48 8.15 6.48 -11.06
CA GLN A 48 7.82 7.46 -12.09
C GLN A 48 6.69 6.94 -12.97
N LEU A 49 5.58 7.69 -12.99
CA LEU A 49 4.40 7.39 -13.78
C LEU A 49 4.24 8.45 -14.87
N PRO A 50 4.28 8.07 -16.16
CA PRO A 50 4.08 9.02 -17.25
C PRO A 50 2.63 9.51 -17.35
N MET A 51 1.68 8.80 -16.71
CA MET A 51 0.24 9.12 -16.69
C MET A 51 -0.43 9.25 -18.06
N ASN A 52 0.18 8.71 -19.11
CA ASN A 52 -0.38 8.60 -20.46
C ASN A 52 -0.47 7.14 -20.97
N SER A 53 0.04 6.19 -20.17
CA SER A 53 0.05 4.76 -20.45
C SER A 53 0.24 4.00 -19.12
N GLY A 54 0.10 2.67 -19.16
CA GLY A 54 0.42 1.80 -18.02
C GLY A 54 1.92 1.56 -17.79
N ALA A 55 2.82 2.26 -18.50
CA ALA A 55 4.25 2.13 -18.26
C ALA A 55 4.64 2.72 -16.90
N MET A 56 5.72 2.21 -16.32
CA MET A 56 6.29 2.69 -15.07
C MET A 56 7.80 2.48 -15.08
N ASN A 57 8.56 3.48 -14.65
CA ASN A 57 9.98 3.30 -14.30
C ASN A 57 10.11 3.41 -12.78
N ALA A 58 10.95 2.60 -12.16
CA ALA A 58 11.06 2.58 -10.71
C ALA A 58 12.45 2.17 -10.21
N CYS A 59 12.73 2.58 -8.97
CA CYS A 59 13.82 2.06 -8.16
C CYS A 59 13.25 1.63 -6.81
N ALA A 60 13.43 0.35 -6.46
CA ALA A 60 13.11 -0.17 -5.14
C ALA A 60 14.41 -0.32 -4.34
N LYS A 61 14.50 0.36 -3.21
CA LYS A 61 15.55 0.14 -2.21
C LYS A 61 14.97 -0.68 -1.08
N ILE A 62 15.51 -1.88 -0.90
CA ILE A 62 15.00 -2.87 0.05
C ILE A 62 16.08 -3.12 1.09
N SER A 63 15.77 -2.82 2.34
CA SER A 63 16.64 -3.12 3.46
C SER A 63 16.29 -4.50 3.99
N VAL A 64 17.28 -5.39 4.07
CA VAL A 64 17.09 -6.78 4.53
C VAL A 64 18.07 -7.12 5.65
N ILE A 65 17.69 -8.05 6.52
CA ILE A 65 18.56 -8.68 7.52
C ILE A 65 18.74 -10.16 7.16
N SER A 66 19.96 -10.67 7.27
CA SER A 66 20.22 -12.10 7.10
C SER A 66 19.67 -12.91 8.27
N ARG A 67 18.92 -13.99 8.00
CA ARG A 67 18.40 -14.93 9.00
C ARG A 67 19.19 -16.25 9.06
N ILE A 68 20.22 -16.38 8.22
CA ILE A 68 21.08 -17.57 8.14
C ILE A 68 22.55 -17.19 8.36
N PRO A 69 23.44 -18.15 8.73
CA PRO A 69 24.84 -17.84 9.06
C PRO A 69 25.57 -16.98 8.03
N LEU A 70 25.38 -17.27 6.74
CA LEU A 70 25.95 -16.53 5.62
C LEU A 70 24.93 -16.51 4.48
N LEU A 71 24.31 -15.36 4.23
CA LEU A 71 23.41 -15.14 3.11
C LEU A 71 24.21 -14.63 1.92
N ASP A 72 24.33 -15.40 0.85
CA ASP A 72 25.00 -15.01 -0.38
C ASP A 72 24.01 -14.66 -1.50
N THR A 73 22.85 -15.31 -1.49
CA THR A 73 21.83 -15.23 -2.51
C THR A 73 20.45 -15.27 -1.90
N PHE A 74 19.53 -14.52 -2.50
CA PHE A 74 18.11 -14.57 -2.14
C PHE A 74 17.23 -14.16 -3.32
N SER A 75 15.95 -14.47 -3.25
CA SER A 75 14.97 -14.10 -4.27
C SER A 75 13.88 -13.20 -3.73
N LEU A 76 13.37 -12.34 -4.60
CA LEU A 76 12.14 -11.56 -4.39
C LEU A 76 11.12 -11.99 -5.44
N HIS A 77 9.84 -11.96 -5.09
CA HIS A 77 8.76 -12.08 -6.08
C HIS A 77 8.81 -10.88 -7.04
N PHE A 78 8.83 -11.16 -8.34
CA PHE A 78 9.04 -10.17 -9.39
C PHE A 78 8.47 -10.69 -10.71
N ALA A 79 7.25 -10.27 -11.06
CA ALA A 79 6.50 -10.81 -12.19
C ALA A 79 6.06 -9.69 -13.15
N ASN A 80 6.18 -9.95 -14.46
CA ASN A 80 5.80 -9.00 -15.52
C ASN A 80 6.51 -7.63 -15.47
N LEU A 81 7.67 -7.60 -14.82
CA LEU A 81 8.57 -6.47 -14.71
C LEU A 81 9.91 -6.83 -15.36
N VAL A 82 10.67 -5.81 -15.76
CA VAL A 82 12.01 -5.97 -16.31
C VAL A 82 12.99 -5.33 -15.34
N CYS A 83 13.91 -6.12 -14.80
CA CYS A 83 15.00 -5.61 -13.95
C CYS A 83 16.13 -5.09 -14.84
N ASP A 84 16.45 -3.80 -14.70
CA ASP A 84 17.48 -3.12 -15.49
C ASP A 84 18.86 -3.23 -14.84
N SER A 85 18.92 -3.05 -13.51
CA SER A 85 20.16 -3.20 -12.74
C SER A 85 19.89 -3.38 -11.25
N VAL A 86 20.80 -4.08 -10.57
CA VAL A 86 20.80 -4.24 -9.11
C VAL A 86 22.10 -3.68 -8.53
N LYS A 87 22.02 -2.90 -7.46
CA LYS A 87 23.19 -2.31 -6.79
C LYS A 87 23.16 -2.51 -5.28
N GLN A 88 24.34 -2.61 -4.69
CA GLN A 88 24.58 -2.54 -3.25
C GLN A 88 25.56 -1.39 -3.00
N GLY A 89 25.06 -0.28 -2.44
CA GLY A 89 25.81 0.98 -2.48
C GLY A 89 26.08 1.39 -3.93
N ASP A 90 27.35 1.59 -4.27
CA ASP A 90 27.80 1.91 -5.63
C ASP A 90 28.15 0.68 -6.48
N GLU A 91 28.23 -0.51 -5.85
CA GLU A 91 28.63 -1.75 -6.51
C GLU A 91 27.47 -2.38 -7.29
N GLN A 92 27.76 -2.85 -8.51
CA GLN A 92 26.80 -3.56 -9.37
C GLN A 92 26.75 -5.03 -8.97
N LEU A 93 25.55 -5.53 -8.66
CA LEU A 93 25.33 -6.94 -8.32
C LEU A 93 24.88 -7.75 -9.54
N PHE A 94 25.20 -9.05 -9.49
CA PHE A 94 24.62 -10.04 -10.39
C PHE A 94 23.19 -10.37 -9.98
N PHE A 95 22.32 -10.53 -10.98
CA PHE A 95 20.94 -10.96 -10.78
C PHE A 95 20.48 -11.86 -11.91
N THR A 96 19.44 -12.65 -11.64
CA THR A 96 18.72 -13.42 -12.66
C THR A 96 17.22 -13.25 -12.43
N SER A 97 16.48 -12.94 -13.49
CA SER A 97 15.01 -12.84 -13.45
C SER A 97 14.40 -14.03 -14.18
N ASN A 98 13.79 -14.97 -13.46
CA ASN A 98 13.14 -16.14 -14.04
C ASN A 98 12.00 -16.65 -13.15
N GLY A 99 11.00 -17.31 -13.74
CA GLY A 99 9.94 -17.99 -12.99
C GLY A 99 9.06 -17.10 -12.10
N GLY A 100 9.02 -15.78 -12.35
CA GLY A 100 8.33 -14.82 -11.47
C GLY A 100 9.13 -14.38 -10.24
N TYR A 101 10.44 -14.64 -10.24
CA TYR A 101 11.37 -14.26 -9.18
C TYR A 101 12.55 -13.48 -9.73
N LEU A 102 13.06 -12.56 -8.92
CA LEU A 102 14.34 -11.89 -9.10
C LEU A 102 15.33 -12.45 -8.08
N TRP A 103 16.28 -13.24 -8.54
CA TRP A 103 17.39 -13.78 -7.76
C TRP A 103 18.54 -12.78 -7.73
N LEU A 104 19.04 -12.50 -6.53
CA LEU A 104 20.08 -11.51 -6.26
C LEU A 104 21.29 -12.22 -5.66
N THR A 105 22.48 -11.91 -6.16
CA THR A 105 23.75 -12.37 -5.57
C THR A 105 24.46 -11.19 -4.92
N LEU A 106 24.67 -11.27 -3.61
CA LEU A 106 25.40 -10.26 -2.85
C LEU A 106 26.89 -10.26 -3.21
N ALA A 107 27.53 -9.09 -3.13
CA ALA A 107 28.96 -8.95 -3.42
C ALA A 107 29.83 -9.78 -2.46
N SER A 108 29.39 -9.87 -1.21
CA SER A 108 29.97 -10.70 -0.17
C SER A 108 28.87 -11.34 0.68
N PRO A 109 29.02 -12.60 1.14
CA PRO A 109 28.04 -13.22 2.02
C PRO A 109 27.78 -12.37 3.27
N LEU A 110 26.51 -12.10 3.54
CA LEU A 110 26.03 -11.30 4.67
C LEU A 110 25.87 -12.20 5.91
N PRO A 111 26.62 -11.94 7.00
CA PRO A 111 26.50 -12.71 8.23
C PRO A 111 25.10 -12.62 8.85
N GLN A 112 24.69 -13.65 9.60
CA GLN A 112 23.40 -13.66 10.31
C GLN A 112 23.25 -12.43 11.22
N GLY A 113 22.08 -11.79 11.16
CA GLY A 113 21.76 -10.60 11.95
C GLY A 113 22.28 -9.30 11.37
N GLU A 114 23.21 -9.34 10.41
CA GLU A 114 23.67 -8.16 9.70
C GLU A 114 22.65 -7.71 8.66
N SER A 115 22.69 -6.41 8.34
CA SER A 115 21.75 -5.78 7.40
C SER A 115 22.46 -5.25 6.17
N THR A 116 21.73 -5.21 5.05
CA THR A 116 22.16 -4.53 3.83
C THR A 116 20.98 -3.87 3.14
N THR A 117 21.24 -2.94 2.23
CA THR A 117 20.21 -2.35 1.36
C THR A 117 20.58 -2.56 -0.09
N ILE A 118 19.63 -3.14 -0.84
CA ILE A 118 19.77 -3.40 -2.27
C ILE A 118 18.87 -2.44 -3.04
N ALA A 119 19.45 -1.75 -4.02
CA ALA A 119 18.74 -0.89 -4.95
C ALA A 119 18.48 -1.65 -6.26
N ILE A 120 17.22 -1.83 -6.62
CA ILE A 120 16.78 -2.54 -7.81
C ILE A 120 16.13 -1.51 -8.73
N TYR A 121 16.73 -1.27 -9.89
CA TYR A 121 16.18 -0.42 -10.94
C TYR A 121 15.42 -1.31 -11.91
N TYR A 122 14.18 -0.95 -12.22
CA TYR A 122 13.30 -1.78 -13.02
C TYR A 122 12.21 -0.94 -13.70
N HIS A 123 11.56 -1.54 -14.69
CA HIS A 123 10.42 -0.92 -15.35
C HIS A 123 9.31 -1.92 -15.69
N ARG A 124 8.12 -1.36 -15.94
CA ARG A 124 6.92 -2.04 -16.43
C ARG A 124 6.59 -1.51 -17.82
N SER A 125 6.44 -2.41 -18.79
CA SER A 125 5.94 -2.06 -20.12
C SER A 125 4.46 -1.67 -20.08
N SER A 126 4.04 -0.72 -20.92
CA SER A 126 2.63 -0.36 -21.08
C SER A 126 1.74 -1.48 -21.63
N SER A 127 2.34 -2.54 -22.19
CA SER A 127 1.62 -3.72 -22.69
C SER A 127 1.20 -4.70 -21.59
N GLN A 128 1.68 -4.51 -20.36
CA GLN A 128 1.36 -5.41 -19.25
C GLN A 128 -0.11 -5.28 -18.84
N PRO A 129 -0.79 -6.39 -18.51
CA PRO A 129 -2.18 -6.37 -18.11
C PRO A 129 -2.36 -5.65 -16.77
N ASN A 130 -3.55 -5.10 -16.54
CA ASN A 130 -3.94 -4.52 -15.27
C ASN A 130 -4.06 -5.62 -14.20
N LEU A 131 -2.99 -5.79 -13.44
CA LEU A 131 -2.81 -6.80 -12.40
C LEU A 131 -1.80 -6.26 -11.39
N GLY A 132 -2.18 -6.14 -10.13
CA GLY A 132 -1.42 -5.43 -9.08
C GLY A 132 -1.32 -3.91 -9.28
N LEU A 133 -0.99 -3.47 -10.50
CA LEU A 133 -0.99 -2.08 -10.94
C LEU A 133 -1.94 -1.91 -12.12
N TYR A 134 -2.83 -0.94 -11.96
CA TYR A 134 -3.92 -0.67 -12.87
C TYR A 134 -3.70 0.70 -13.50
N PHE A 135 -3.82 0.78 -14.82
CA PHE A 135 -3.92 2.04 -15.53
C PHE A 135 -5.18 2.06 -16.39
N TYR A 136 -5.93 3.15 -16.28
CA TYR A 136 -7.06 3.41 -17.16
C TYR A 136 -6.94 4.81 -17.74
N PRO A 137 -6.92 4.95 -19.08
CA PRO A 137 -6.98 6.25 -19.70
C PRO A 137 -8.37 6.85 -19.52
N ARG A 138 -8.46 8.18 -19.62
CA ARG A 138 -9.71 8.90 -19.72
C ARG A 138 -10.53 8.37 -20.90
N GLY A 139 -11.78 8.03 -20.65
CA GLY A 139 -12.69 7.48 -21.65
C GLY A 139 -13.87 6.74 -21.00
N GLY A 140 -15.01 6.72 -21.67
CA GLY A 140 -16.25 6.18 -21.10
C GLY A 140 -16.60 6.88 -19.78
N ASN A 141 -16.69 6.09 -18.71
CA ASN A 141 -16.95 6.59 -17.35
C ASN A 141 -15.69 7.03 -16.58
N THR A 142 -14.49 6.76 -17.11
CA THR A 142 -13.23 7.18 -16.50
C THR A 142 -12.95 8.64 -16.85
N ARG A 143 -13.13 9.55 -15.88
CA ARG A 143 -13.10 11.01 -16.13
C ARG A 143 -11.69 11.56 -16.37
N HIS A 144 -10.70 10.97 -15.71
CA HIS A 144 -9.28 11.35 -15.80
C HIS A 144 -8.42 10.10 -15.92
N ASN A 145 -7.25 10.22 -16.55
CA ASN A 145 -6.26 9.13 -16.49
C ASN A 145 -5.99 8.81 -15.02
N ILE A 146 -5.95 7.52 -14.70
CA ILE A 146 -5.76 7.05 -13.34
C ILE A 146 -4.81 5.87 -13.35
N CYS A 147 -3.89 5.88 -12.39
CA CYS A 147 -3.03 4.75 -12.08
C CYS A 147 -3.14 4.46 -10.59
N TYR A 148 -3.41 3.21 -10.21
CA TYR A 148 -3.49 2.81 -8.81
C TYR A 148 -3.02 1.37 -8.63
N SER A 149 -2.60 1.03 -7.42
CA SER A 149 -2.24 -0.34 -7.04
C SER A 149 -3.29 -0.96 -6.13
N VAL A 150 -3.69 -2.20 -6.40
CA VAL A 150 -4.47 -3.06 -5.51
C VAL A 150 -3.91 -4.46 -5.64
N THR A 151 -3.50 -5.04 -4.51
CA THR A 151 -2.55 -6.15 -4.54
C THR A 151 -2.90 -7.34 -3.65
N GLU A 152 -4.07 -7.32 -3.00
CA GLU A 152 -4.47 -8.44 -2.16
C GLU A 152 -4.71 -9.72 -3.00
N PRO A 153 -4.19 -10.89 -2.58
CA PRO A 153 -3.29 -11.10 -1.44
C PRO A 153 -1.79 -10.99 -1.80
N SER A 154 -1.43 -11.18 -3.07
CA SER A 154 -0.03 -11.38 -3.50
C SER A 154 0.23 -10.90 -4.93
N ASP A 155 -0.35 -9.74 -5.27
CA ASP A 155 -0.17 -9.08 -6.56
C ASP A 155 0.86 -7.91 -6.49
N SER A 156 1.49 -7.70 -5.33
CA SER A 156 2.53 -6.67 -5.14
C SER A 156 3.72 -6.88 -6.07
N ARG A 157 4.03 -8.15 -6.33
CA ARG A 157 5.07 -8.62 -7.27
C ARG A 157 4.92 -8.10 -8.70
N TYR A 158 3.75 -7.58 -9.09
CA TYR A 158 3.50 -7.03 -10.42
C TYR A 158 3.84 -5.54 -10.56
N TRP A 159 4.22 -4.88 -9.46
CA TRP A 159 4.62 -3.47 -9.51
C TRP A 159 5.84 -3.12 -8.65
N PHE A 160 6.27 -3.98 -7.72
CA PHE A 160 7.59 -3.86 -7.11
C PHE A 160 8.17 -5.20 -6.67
N PRO A 161 9.52 -5.35 -6.68
CA PRO A 161 10.18 -6.53 -6.13
C PRO A 161 9.96 -6.57 -4.61
N CYS A 162 9.41 -7.68 -4.11
CA CYS A 162 9.16 -7.88 -2.68
C CYS A 162 9.08 -9.35 -2.32
N PHE A 163 9.19 -9.68 -1.03
CA PHE A 163 8.77 -10.99 -0.55
C PHE A 163 7.24 -10.96 -0.37
N ASP A 164 6.54 -11.12 -1.49
CA ASP A 164 5.09 -10.94 -1.62
C ASP A 164 4.23 -12.04 -0.96
N GLU A 165 4.38 -12.18 0.36
CA GLU A 165 3.57 -13.03 1.22
C GLU A 165 2.92 -12.19 2.34
N PRO A 166 1.62 -12.36 2.66
CA PRO A 166 0.91 -11.48 3.59
C PRO A 166 1.47 -11.45 5.02
N TRP A 167 2.23 -12.48 5.43
CA TRP A 167 2.82 -12.57 6.77
C TRP A 167 4.19 -11.89 6.87
N ASP A 168 4.85 -11.57 5.77
CA ASP A 168 6.15 -10.89 5.79
C ASP A 168 5.96 -9.37 5.89
N LYS A 169 6.14 -8.82 7.09
CA LYS A 169 5.98 -7.38 7.31
C LYS A 169 7.33 -6.69 7.31
N ALA A 170 7.44 -5.61 6.55
CA ALA A 170 8.53 -4.65 6.71
C ALA A 170 8.35 -3.90 8.03
N GLU A 171 9.03 -4.35 9.09
CA GLU A 171 8.84 -3.83 10.45
C GLU A 171 9.16 -2.34 10.60
N ALA A 172 10.08 -1.81 9.78
CA ALA A 172 10.43 -0.39 9.78
C ALA A 172 9.59 0.45 8.79
N GLY A 173 8.53 -0.12 8.23
CA GLY A 173 7.59 0.59 7.37
C GLY A 173 8.04 0.74 5.91
N CYS A 174 7.53 1.77 5.24
CA CYS A 174 7.88 2.04 3.86
C CYS A 174 7.88 3.54 3.51
N GLN A 175 8.64 3.87 2.47
CA GLN A 175 8.65 5.17 1.82
C GLN A 175 8.22 5.03 0.36
N ILE A 176 7.31 5.88 -0.11
CA ILE A 176 6.77 5.84 -1.47
C ILE A 176 6.90 7.23 -2.09
N ASN A 177 7.82 7.36 -3.04
CA ASN A 177 8.12 8.60 -3.73
C ASN A 177 7.56 8.52 -5.15
N ILE A 178 6.55 9.32 -5.46
CA ILE A 178 5.78 9.17 -6.71
C ILE A 178 5.95 10.42 -7.55
N THR A 179 6.61 10.28 -8.70
CA THR A 179 6.80 11.32 -9.70
C THR A 179 5.74 11.19 -10.79
N VAL A 180 4.97 12.27 -10.98
CA VAL A 180 3.90 12.38 -11.98
C VAL A 180 3.99 13.71 -12.72
N PRO A 181 3.34 13.88 -13.88
CA PRO A 181 3.21 15.20 -14.49
C PRO A 181 2.51 16.17 -13.52
N ASP A 182 2.88 17.45 -13.59
CA ASP A 182 2.47 18.51 -12.65
C ASP A 182 0.94 18.67 -12.49
N SER A 183 0.17 18.31 -13.51
CA SER A 183 -1.31 18.33 -13.51
C SER A 183 -1.99 17.17 -12.76
N PHE A 184 -1.25 16.16 -12.31
CA PHE A 184 -1.76 15.01 -11.55
C PHE A 184 -1.49 15.17 -10.05
N THR A 185 -2.13 14.38 -9.20
CA THR A 185 -1.85 14.29 -7.76
C THR A 185 -1.68 12.84 -7.41
N ALA A 186 -0.65 12.53 -6.60
CA ALA A 186 -0.38 11.18 -6.13
C ALA A 186 -0.55 11.07 -4.60
N CYS A 187 -1.11 9.96 -4.16
CA CYS A 187 -1.30 9.61 -2.76
C CYS A 187 -0.83 8.17 -2.50
N ALA A 188 -0.37 7.90 -1.28
CA ALA A 188 0.16 6.60 -0.87
C ALA A 188 -0.07 6.37 0.63
N ASN A 189 0.40 5.25 1.18
CA ASN A 189 0.41 5.03 2.63
C ASN A 189 1.19 6.14 3.38
N GLY A 190 0.94 6.29 4.68
CA GLY A 190 1.76 7.10 5.58
C GLY A 190 1.43 8.59 5.58
N LYS A 191 2.39 9.44 5.96
CA LYS A 191 2.25 10.90 5.95
C LYS A 191 2.93 11.50 4.71
N LEU A 192 2.36 12.57 4.16
CA LEU A 192 3.02 13.35 3.11
C LEU A 192 4.07 14.23 3.75
N ASP A 193 5.34 13.99 3.43
CA ASP A 193 6.47 14.75 3.96
C ASP A 193 6.72 16.01 3.15
N SER A 194 6.73 15.88 1.82
CA SER A 194 6.97 17.00 0.91
C SER A 194 6.44 16.75 -0.50
N ILE A 195 6.32 17.84 -1.26
CA ILE A 195 6.10 17.82 -2.70
C ILE A 195 7.23 18.65 -3.32
N VAL A 196 7.98 18.06 -4.24
CA VAL A 196 9.04 18.76 -4.98
C VAL A 196 8.61 18.93 -6.42
N HIS A 197 8.69 20.15 -6.94
CA HIS A 197 8.36 20.48 -8.32
C HIS A 197 9.62 20.53 -9.17
N ASP A 198 9.56 19.93 -10.35
CA ASP A 198 10.57 20.06 -11.40
C ASP A 198 9.94 20.79 -12.59
N SER A 199 10.22 22.08 -12.67
CA SER A 199 9.69 22.95 -13.73
C SER A 199 10.29 22.67 -15.11
N ILE A 200 11.47 22.04 -15.18
CA ILE A 200 12.13 21.73 -16.45
C ILE A 200 11.44 20.53 -17.10
N ASN A 201 11.13 19.50 -16.29
CA ASN A 201 10.50 18.29 -16.77
C ASN A 201 8.96 18.32 -16.68
N HIS A 202 8.37 19.39 -16.16
CA HIS A 202 6.92 19.52 -15.91
C HIS A 202 6.35 18.38 -15.05
N THR A 203 7.11 17.99 -14.03
CA THR A 203 6.73 16.94 -13.08
C THR A 203 6.72 17.45 -11.66
N LYS A 204 6.14 16.64 -10.78
CA LYS A 204 6.31 16.79 -9.34
C LYS A 204 6.38 15.44 -8.66
N THR A 205 7.14 15.38 -7.58
CA THR A 205 7.36 14.17 -6.79
C THR A 205 6.72 14.34 -5.42
N TYR A 206 5.84 13.40 -5.05
CA TYR A 206 5.23 13.31 -3.73
C TYR A 206 6.02 12.32 -2.88
N PHE A 207 6.49 12.76 -1.71
CA PHE A 207 7.26 11.93 -0.78
C PHE A 207 6.37 11.52 0.38
N TRP A 208 6.03 10.23 0.45
CA TRP A 208 5.19 9.64 1.49
C TRP A 208 6.00 8.69 2.35
N THR A 209 5.81 8.72 3.68
CA THR A 209 6.46 7.82 4.62
C THR A 209 5.44 7.20 5.57
N HIS A 210 5.40 5.88 5.61
CA HIS A 210 4.61 5.07 6.55
C HIS A 210 5.54 4.45 7.60
N HIS A 211 5.28 4.69 8.87
CA HIS A 211 6.23 4.38 9.96
C HIS A 211 5.97 3.05 10.68
N TYR A 212 4.94 2.30 10.27
CA TYR A 212 4.48 1.13 11.00
C TYR A 212 4.75 -0.16 10.21
N PRO A 213 4.81 -1.33 10.88
CA PRO A 213 4.95 -2.61 10.21
C PRO A 213 3.86 -2.85 9.17
N ILE A 214 4.28 -3.07 7.92
CA ILE A 214 3.40 -3.18 6.76
C ILE A 214 3.73 -4.42 5.93
N ALA A 215 2.69 -5.18 5.56
CA ALA A 215 2.82 -6.29 4.61
C ALA A 215 2.78 -5.76 3.18
N PRO A 216 3.47 -6.38 2.20
CA PRO A 216 3.51 -5.92 0.81
C PRO A 216 2.15 -5.62 0.21
N TYR A 217 1.14 -6.47 0.44
CA TYR A 217 -0.19 -6.29 -0.14
C TYR A 217 -0.94 -5.05 0.37
N LEU A 218 -0.52 -4.48 1.50
CA LEU A 218 -1.07 -3.27 2.10
C LEU A 218 -0.35 -2.01 1.62
N ILE A 219 0.80 -2.14 0.96
CA ILE A 219 1.52 -1.03 0.33
C ILE A 219 0.75 -0.63 -0.94
N CYS A 220 0.39 0.65 -1.04
CA CYS A 220 -0.37 1.16 -2.15
C CYS A 220 0.00 2.58 -2.57
N PHE A 221 -0.40 2.91 -3.78
CA PHE A 221 -0.52 4.28 -4.23
C PHE A 221 -1.70 4.45 -5.19
N ALA A 222 -2.10 5.70 -5.40
CA ALA A 222 -2.94 6.12 -6.50
C ALA A 222 -2.49 7.48 -7.05
N ALA A 223 -2.69 7.68 -8.35
CA ALA A 223 -2.38 8.92 -9.06
C ALA A 223 -3.49 9.22 -10.07
N SER A 224 -4.06 10.42 -10.00
CA SER A 224 -5.05 10.92 -10.95
C SER A 224 -5.15 12.45 -10.84
N ARG A 225 -6.16 13.07 -11.45
CA ARG A 225 -6.53 14.44 -11.08
C ARG A 225 -7.46 14.38 -9.88
N TYR A 226 -7.02 14.91 -8.75
CA TYR A 226 -7.78 14.89 -7.51
C TYR A 226 -8.03 16.30 -6.98
N ALA A 227 -9.27 16.56 -6.57
CA ALA A 227 -9.56 17.51 -5.52
C ALA A 227 -9.30 16.83 -4.17
N THR A 228 -8.85 17.62 -3.20
CA THR A 228 -8.56 17.09 -1.85
C THR A 228 -9.28 17.91 -0.79
N PHE A 229 -9.74 17.22 0.25
CA PHE A 229 -10.24 17.85 1.46
C PHE A 229 -9.82 17.02 2.67
N LYS A 230 -10.00 17.59 3.86
CA LYS A 230 -9.52 17.01 5.12
C LYS A 230 -10.58 17.16 6.21
N HIS A 231 -10.66 16.12 7.04
CA HIS A 231 -11.22 16.20 8.38
C HIS A 231 -10.12 15.95 9.41
N TRP A 232 -10.46 16.10 10.68
CA TRP A 232 -9.55 15.88 11.80
C TRP A 232 -10.21 15.00 12.84
N PHE A 233 -9.59 13.86 13.12
CA PHE A 233 -9.98 13.00 14.23
C PHE A 233 -9.25 13.46 15.49
N ARG A 234 -9.97 14.10 16.41
CA ARG A 234 -9.44 14.52 17.72
C ARG A 234 -9.54 13.38 18.71
N TYR A 235 -8.41 12.84 19.13
CA TYR A 235 -8.33 11.72 20.07
C TYR A 235 -7.90 12.14 21.49
N SER A 236 -7.48 13.39 21.65
CA SER A 236 -7.24 14.04 22.94
C SER A 236 -7.64 15.52 22.86
N PRO A 237 -7.66 16.27 23.98
CA PRO A 237 -7.88 17.71 23.97
C PRO A 237 -6.85 18.51 23.16
N THR A 238 -5.64 17.98 22.98
CA THR A 238 -4.51 18.67 22.35
C THR A 238 -4.06 18.03 21.04
N ASP A 239 -4.51 16.82 20.74
CA ASP A 239 -3.99 16.02 19.64
C ASP A 239 -5.08 15.59 18.66
N SER A 240 -4.69 15.52 17.39
CA SER A 240 -5.55 15.10 16.30
C SER A 240 -4.77 14.46 15.16
N MET A 241 -5.38 13.47 14.52
CA MET A 241 -4.88 12.87 13.29
C MET A 241 -5.66 13.41 12.10
N VAL A 242 -4.96 13.69 11.00
CA VAL A 242 -5.60 14.10 9.75
C VAL A 242 -6.34 12.91 9.12
N VAL A 243 -7.55 13.18 8.63
CA VAL A 243 -8.31 12.28 7.76
C VAL A 243 -8.38 12.93 6.38
N GLN A 244 -7.74 12.35 5.37
CA GLN A 244 -7.50 13.00 4.08
C GLN A 244 -8.18 12.26 2.94
N TYR A 245 -8.84 13.03 2.06
CA TYR A 245 -9.61 12.49 0.94
C TYR A 245 -9.03 12.94 -0.40
N PHE A 246 -8.97 12.02 -1.36
CA PHE A 246 -8.52 12.23 -2.74
C PHE A 246 -9.65 11.82 -3.68
N ILE A 247 -10.39 12.80 -4.20
CA ILE A 247 -11.62 12.56 -4.97
C ILE A 247 -11.50 13.26 -6.32
N TRP A 248 -12.05 12.67 -7.37
CA TRP A 248 -12.12 13.39 -8.65
C TRP A 248 -12.86 14.73 -8.47
N PRO A 249 -12.37 15.84 -9.07
CA PRO A 249 -12.94 17.16 -8.86
C PRO A 249 -14.46 17.22 -9.03
N GLU A 250 -14.98 16.47 -9.99
CA GLU A 250 -16.41 16.42 -10.33
C GLU A 250 -17.28 15.78 -9.25
N ASP A 251 -16.72 14.89 -8.42
CA ASP A 251 -17.45 14.18 -7.37
C ASP A 251 -17.18 14.79 -5.98
N SER A 252 -16.25 15.75 -5.89
CA SER A 252 -15.75 16.31 -4.63
C SER A 252 -16.82 16.95 -3.74
N SER A 253 -17.83 17.62 -4.33
CA SER A 253 -18.95 18.21 -3.58
C SER A 253 -19.86 17.14 -2.98
N ALA A 254 -20.15 16.07 -3.73
CA ALA A 254 -20.99 14.98 -3.23
C ALA A 254 -20.25 14.13 -2.18
N ALA A 255 -18.94 13.94 -2.36
CA ALA A 255 -18.10 13.15 -1.48
C ALA A 255 -18.08 13.66 -0.03
N GLN A 256 -18.22 14.96 0.20
CA GLN A 256 -18.33 15.50 1.57
C GLN A 256 -19.51 14.90 2.34
N ASN A 257 -20.65 14.69 1.67
CA ASN A 257 -21.80 14.01 2.26
C ASN A 257 -21.58 12.51 2.37
N SER A 258 -20.97 11.88 1.35
CA SER A 258 -20.66 10.44 1.37
C SER A 258 -19.73 10.04 2.52
N PHE A 259 -18.82 10.93 2.92
CA PHE A 259 -17.84 10.70 3.99
C PHE A 259 -18.17 11.43 5.29
N ALA A 260 -19.39 11.96 5.46
CA ALA A 260 -19.78 12.75 6.63
C ALA A 260 -19.61 11.98 7.96
N ASN A 261 -19.85 10.67 7.94
CA ASN A 261 -19.77 9.83 9.14
C ASN A 261 -18.36 9.29 9.43
N MET A 262 -17.33 9.66 8.64
CA MET A 262 -16.00 9.05 8.76
C MET A 262 -15.36 9.28 10.13
N ILE A 263 -15.48 10.50 10.67
CA ILE A 263 -14.92 10.82 11.98
C ILE A 263 -15.63 10.03 13.08
N ASP A 264 -16.95 9.92 13.01
CA ASP A 264 -17.74 9.15 13.97
C ASP A 264 -17.38 7.65 13.92
N MET A 265 -17.14 7.10 12.73
CA MET A 265 -16.68 5.72 12.58
C MET A 265 -15.30 5.51 13.20
N ILE A 266 -14.32 6.36 12.88
CA ILE A 266 -12.97 6.27 13.46
C ILE A 266 -13.05 6.40 14.98
N GLN A 267 -13.82 7.36 15.49
CA GLN A 267 -14.02 7.56 16.92
C GLN A 267 -14.67 6.35 17.59
N PHE A 268 -15.71 5.79 16.97
CA PHE A 268 -16.41 4.62 17.48
C PHE A 268 -15.47 3.42 17.59
N PHE A 269 -14.72 3.08 16.53
CA PHE A 269 -13.79 1.96 16.56
C PHE A 269 -12.58 2.22 17.46
N SER A 270 -12.18 3.48 17.65
CA SER A 270 -11.03 3.88 18.47
C SER A 270 -11.29 3.85 19.99
N GLN A 271 -12.48 3.44 20.44
CA GLN A 271 -12.80 3.40 21.87
C GLN A 271 -11.96 2.33 22.59
N SER A 272 -11.46 2.67 23.79
CA SER A 272 -10.59 1.79 24.60
C SER A 272 -11.27 0.50 25.04
N ASN A 273 -12.61 0.50 25.17
CA ASN A 273 -13.41 -0.69 25.45
C ASN A 273 -13.79 -1.50 24.20
N ARG A 274 -13.26 -1.14 23.02
CA ARG A 274 -13.42 -1.86 21.75
C ARG A 274 -12.06 -2.29 21.24
N TYR A 275 -11.51 -1.58 20.26
CA TYR A 275 -10.27 -1.95 19.60
C TYR A 275 -9.07 -1.11 20.05
N GLY A 276 -9.29 -0.13 20.94
CA GLY A 276 -8.25 0.83 21.32
C GLY A 276 -8.04 1.92 20.27
N LEU A 277 -7.20 2.89 20.58
CA LEU A 277 -6.93 4.02 19.69
C LEU A 277 -6.44 3.53 18.31
N TYR A 278 -6.91 4.16 17.24
CA TYR A 278 -6.46 3.88 15.88
C TYR A 278 -4.92 3.78 15.80
N PRO A 279 -4.35 2.64 15.34
CA PRO A 279 -2.95 2.32 15.58
C PRO A 279 -1.97 3.19 14.78
N PHE A 280 -2.41 3.80 13.68
CA PHE A 280 -1.56 4.59 12.79
C PHE A 280 -1.65 6.11 13.06
N ILE A 281 -1.85 6.50 14.32
CA ILE A 281 -2.17 7.89 14.70
C ILE A 281 -1.08 8.91 14.34
N ALA A 282 0.18 8.47 14.21
CA ALA A 282 1.30 9.33 13.82
C ALA A 282 1.32 9.65 12.31
N ASP A 283 0.60 8.87 11.50
CA ASP A 283 0.51 9.04 10.05
C ASP A 283 -0.78 9.79 9.68
N LYS A 284 -1.80 9.06 9.20
CA LYS A 284 -3.12 9.57 8.77
C LYS A 284 -4.12 8.43 8.63
N TYR A 285 -5.38 8.81 8.42
CA TYR A 285 -6.36 7.96 7.73
C TYR A 285 -6.66 8.56 6.35
N GLY A 286 -6.36 7.84 5.27
CA GLY A 286 -6.57 8.28 3.90
C GLY A 286 -7.74 7.57 3.24
N MET A 287 -8.42 8.26 2.32
CA MET A 287 -9.45 7.71 1.44
C MET A 287 -9.19 8.21 0.02
N VAL A 288 -9.04 7.30 -0.94
CA VAL A 288 -8.88 7.64 -2.36
C VAL A 288 -10.02 7.01 -3.16
N ALA A 289 -10.74 7.85 -3.92
CA ALA A 289 -11.68 7.35 -4.90
C ALA A 289 -10.94 6.92 -6.17
N VAL A 290 -11.17 5.68 -6.58
CA VAL A 290 -10.64 5.11 -7.83
C VAL A 290 -11.78 4.55 -8.67
N TYR A 291 -11.68 4.69 -9.98
CA TYR A 291 -12.61 4.08 -10.94
C TYR A 291 -11.89 3.86 -12.27
N PRO A 292 -12.09 2.72 -12.96
CA PRO A 292 -12.90 1.57 -12.58
C PRO A 292 -12.36 0.85 -11.34
N PHE A 293 -13.23 0.24 -10.56
CA PHE A 293 -12.85 -0.61 -9.43
C PHE A 293 -13.92 -1.68 -9.25
N GLN A 294 -13.54 -2.95 -9.30
CA GLN A 294 -14.50 -4.05 -9.32
C GLN A 294 -14.96 -4.49 -7.92
N TRP A 295 -14.29 -4.00 -6.87
CA TRP A 295 -14.61 -4.29 -5.48
C TRP A 295 -15.24 -3.07 -4.80
N GLY A 296 -15.70 -3.25 -3.55
CA GLY A 296 -16.31 -2.16 -2.78
C GLY A 296 -15.30 -1.19 -2.15
N GLY A 297 -14.10 -1.68 -1.81
CA GLY A 297 -13.01 -0.94 -1.19
C GLY A 297 -11.84 -1.89 -0.93
N MET A 298 -10.70 -1.34 -0.50
CA MET A 298 -9.51 -2.12 -0.10
C MET A 298 -8.87 -1.49 1.13
N GLU A 299 -8.55 -2.29 2.14
CA GLU A 299 -8.09 -1.82 3.46
C GLU A 299 -6.59 -1.49 3.55
N HIS A 300 -5.98 -0.98 2.47
CA HIS A 300 -4.57 -0.59 2.53
C HIS A 300 -4.31 0.34 3.73
N GLN A 301 -3.25 0.07 4.48
CA GLN A 301 -2.99 0.77 5.73
C GLN A 301 -2.87 2.27 5.48
N THR A 302 -3.64 3.09 6.19
CA THR A 302 -3.64 4.57 6.10
C THR A 302 -4.05 5.18 4.74
N MET A 303 -4.54 4.37 3.78
CA MET A 303 -5.04 4.84 2.48
C MET A 303 -6.05 3.85 1.87
N THR A 304 -7.30 3.92 2.34
CA THR A 304 -8.41 3.10 1.81
C THR A 304 -8.83 3.54 0.42
#